data_AF-A0A968YYP1-F1
#
_entry.id   AF-A0A968YYP1-F1
#
_cell.length_a   1.000
_cell.length_b   1.000
_cell.length_c   1.000
_cell.angle_alpha   90.00
_cell.angle_beta   90.00
_cell.angle_gamma   90.00
#
_symmetry.space_group_name_H-M   'P 1'
#
loop_
_entity.id
_entity.type
_entity.pdbx_description
1 polymer ?
#
loop_
_entity_poly.entity_id
_entity_poly.type
_entity_poly.pdbx_seq_one_letter_code
_entity_poly.pdbx_strand_id
1 'polypeptide(L)'
;MQSDQQRILGYFIEEAKEHLATIEHALLNLQMVVDDPEMMSEVFRAAHSVKGGAAMLGIHGMQHISHRLEDYFKILKEHPVKVDHKLESLFFKSFDALNVLTEELQNSLSLPEGLSEETVQSLEPTFIELESHLAQLTGTELEAKPEFAAVGGSPRQGFSLDEVRAIFESEVMELLQVMQELFQSPDDISTRQSLQEVCVHLSELGGSTEFGSLADVGGDSE
;
A
#
# COMPACT_ATOMS: atom_id res chain seq x y z
N MET A 1 23.13 -10.88 -21.72
CA MET A 1 21.81 -11.46 -21.39
C MET A 1 21.30 -10.64 -20.22
N GLN A 2 20.19 -9.92 -20.37
CA GLN A 2 19.54 -9.27 -19.22
C GLN A 2 19.14 -10.37 -18.23
N SER A 3 19.32 -10.14 -16.94
CA SER A 3 18.83 -11.09 -15.93
C SER A 3 17.31 -11.17 -15.99
N ASP A 4 16.72 -12.29 -15.59
CA ASP A 4 15.26 -12.42 -15.54
C ASP A 4 14.63 -11.36 -14.62
N GLN A 5 15.34 -10.96 -13.56
CA GLN A 5 14.95 -9.85 -12.69
C GLN A 5 14.86 -8.50 -13.44
N GLN A 6 15.83 -8.19 -14.32
CA GLN A 6 15.78 -6.97 -15.13
C GLN A 6 14.62 -6.98 -16.14
N ARG A 7 14.24 -8.16 -16.64
CA ARG A 7 13.10 -8.30 -17.54
C ARG A 7 11.77 -8.08 -16.82
N ILE A 8 11.60 -8.69 -15.65
CA ILE A 8 10.41 -8.49 -14.81
C ILE A 8 10.29 -7.01 -14.41
N LEU A 9 11.38 -6.38 -13.99
CA LEU A 9 11.40 -4.96 -13.68
C LEU A 9 11.01 -4.10 -14.91
N GLY A 10 11.51 -4.44 -16.10
CA GLY A 10 11.13 -3.75 -17.33
C GLY A 10 9.64 -3.82 -17.63
N TYR A 11 9.01 -4.99 -17.46
CA TYR A 11 7.56 -5.15 -17.62
C TYR A 11 6.78 -4.34 -16.57
N PHE A 12 7.22 -4.35 -15.32
CA PHE A 12 6.60 -3.53 -14.28
C PHE A 12 6.68 -2.04 -14.60
N ILE A 13 7.82 -1.53 -15.09
CA ILE A 13 7.96 -0.11 -15.46
C ILE A 13 6.99 0.26 -16.57
N GLU A 14 6.83 -0.60 -17.58
CA GLU A 14 5.89 -0.37 -18.69
C GLU A 14 4.44 -0.33 -18.17
N GLU A 15 4.05 -1.31 -17.35
CA GLU A 15 2.71 -1.38 -16.75
C GLU A 15 2.44 -0.20 -15.79
N ALA A 16 3.41 0.14 -14.94
CA ALA A 16 3.30 1.26 -14.01
C ALA A 16 3.08 2.58 -14.74
N LYS A 17 3.71 2.78 -15.90
CA LYS A 17 3.49 3.96 -16.74
C LYS A 17 2.09 4.01 -17.35
N GLU A 18 1.54 2.87 -17.76
CA GLU A 18 0.17 2.80 -18.25
C GLU A 18 -0.82 3.19 -17.13
N HIS A 19 -0.66 2.60 -15.94
CA HIS A 19 -1.51 2.96 -14.79
C HIS A 19 -1.33 4.40 -14.34
N LEU A 20 -0.10 4.94 -14.36
CA LEU A 20 0.16 6.35 -14.06
C LEU A 20 -0.51 7.28 -15.08
N ALA A 21 -0.52 6.94 -16.36
CA ALA A 21 -1.25 7.72 -17.36
C ALA A 21 -2.76 7.72 -17.10
N THR A 22 -3.33 6.58 -16.68
CA THR A 22 -4.74 6.51 -16.25
C THR A 22 -4.99 7.40 -15.03
N ILE A 23 -4.10 7.36 -14.03
CA ILE A 23 -4.20 8.21 -12.84
C ILE A 23 -4.10 9.69 -13.21
N GLU A 24 -3.13 10.08 -14.02
CA GLU A 24 -2.95 11.47 -14.47
C GLU A 24 -4.21 12.01 -15.16
N HIS A 25 -4.75 11.24 -16.12
CA HIS A 25 -5.95 11.62 -16.84
C HIS A 25 -7.16 11.75 -15.90
N ALA A 26 -7.27 10.87 -14.91
CA ALA A 26 -8.31 10.93 -13.90
C ALA A 26 -8.16 12.19 -13.02
N LEU A 27 -6.95 12.52 -12.59
CA LEU A 27 -6.67 13.71 -11.77
C LEU A 27 -6.95 15.02 -12.53
N LEU A 28 -6.66 15.07 -13.83
CA LEU A 28 -7.00 16.23 -14.69
C LEU A 28 -8.52 16.48 -14.79
N ASN A 29 -9.34 15.45 -14.56
CA ASN A 29 -10.79 15.51 -14.65
C ASN A 29 -11.46 15.07 -13.35
N LEU A 30 -10.81 15.32 -12.20
CA LEU A 30 -11.14 14.67 -10.93
C LEU A 30 -12.61 14.85 -10.52
N GLN A 31 -13.23 16.01 -10.75
CA GLN A 31 -14.65 16.19 -10.47
C GLN A 31 -15.54 15.23 -11.28
N MET A 32 -15.26 15.05 -12.57
CA MET A 32 -16.01 14.14 -13.43
C MET A 32 -15.82 12.69 -12.97
N VAL A 33 -14.59 12.33 -12.57
CA VAL A 33 -14.26 11.00 -12.08
C VAL A 33 -14.97 10.71 -10.76
N VAL A 34 -15.02 11.67 -9.83
CA VAL A 34 -15.75 11.54 -8.55
C VAL A 34 -17.25 11.36 -8.75
N ASP A 35 -17.82 11.99 -9.79
CA ASP A 35 -19.25 11.88 -10.11
C ASP A 35 -19.60 10.61 -10.92
N ASP A 36 -18.60 9.88 -11.44
CA ASP A 36 -18.77 8.67 -12.25
C ASP A 36 -18.16 7.42 -11.58
N PRO A 37 -18.99 6.49 -11.06
CA PRO A 37 -18.51 5.28 -10.38
C PRO A 37 -17.63 4.36 -11.25
N GLU A 38 -17.81 4.36 -12.57
CA GLU A 38 -17.00 3.54 -13.48
C GLU A 38 -15.59 4.12 -13.60
N MET A 39 -15.49 5.43 -13.84
CA MET A 39 -14.19 6.14 -13.88
C MET A 39 -13.48 6.07 -12.52
N MET A 40 -14.22 6.21 -11.42
CA MET A 40 -13.66 6.07 -10.07
C MET A 40 -13.13 4.64 -9.82
N SER A 41 -13.83 3.62 -10.31
CA SER A 41 -13.36 2.25 -10.21
C SER A 41 -12.14 1.99 -11.08
N GLU A 42 -12.00 2.67 -12.21
CA GLU A 42 -10.83 2.57 -13.09
C GLU A 42 -9.59 3.14 -12.42
N VAL A 43 -9.66 4.37 -11.89
CA VAL A 43 -8.51 5.00 -11.22
C VAL A 43 -8.11 4.26 -9.93
N PHE A 44 -9.08 3.75 -9.17
CA PHE A 44 -8.82 2.92 -8.00
C PHE A 44 -8.04 1.64 -8.38
N ARG A 45 -8.44 0.96 -9.46
CA ARG A 45 -7.74 -0.24 -9.94
C ARG A 45 -6.34 0.07 -10.46
N ALA A 46 -6.16 1.19 -11.14
CA ALA A 46 -4.83 1.63 -11.59
C ALA A 46 -3.87 1.82 -10.39
N ALA A 47 -4.32 2.52 -9.34
CA ALA A 47 -3.52 2.69 -8.12
C ALA A 47 -3.21 1.35 -7.43
N HIS A 48 -4.21 0.46 -7.34
CA HIS A 48 -4.04 -0.89 -6.76
C HIS A 48 -3.06 -1.76 -7.53
N SER A 49 -3.06 -1.71 -8.86
CA SER A 49 -2.12 -2.44 -9.71
C SER A 49 -0.68 -1.94 -9.51
N VAL A 50 -0.47 -0.62 -9.45
CA VAL A 50 0.85 -0.04 -9.14
C VAL A 50 1.34 -0.49 -7.77
N LYS A 51 0.46 -0.47 -6.75
CA LYS A 51 0.77 -0.97 -5.41
C LYS A 51 1.21 -2.43 -5.42
N GLY A 52 0.43 -3.30 -6.07
CA GLY A 52 0.71 -4.73 -6.16
C GLY A 52 2.04 -5.03 -6.86
N GLY A 53 2.30 -4.38 -8.00
CA GLY A 53 3.55 -4.53 -8.74
C GLY A 53 4.76 -4.02 -7.95
N ALA A 54 4.64 -2.86 -7.30
CA ALA A 54 5.70 -2.30 -6.46
C ALA A 54 6.00 -3.19 -5.26
N ALA A 55 4.98 -3.74 -4.59
CA ALA A 55 5.15 -4.67 -3.48
C ALA A 55 5.85 -5.97 -3.92
N MET A 56 5.44 -6.55 -5.05
CA MET A 56 6.06 -7.77 -5.60
C MET A 56 7.55 -7.59 -5.91
N LEU A 57 7.99 -6.37 -6.24
CA LEU A 57 9.37 -6.04 -6.56
C LEU A 57 10.15 -5.41 -5.39
N GLY A 58 9.54 -5.25 -4.21
CA GLY A 58 10.17 -4.62 -3.05
C GLY A 58 10.47 -3.13 -3.22
N ILE A 59 9.72 -2.42 -4.07
CA ILE A 59 9.91 -0.99 -4.34
C ILE A 59 9.07 -0.19 -3.34
N HIS A 60 9.55 -0.13 -2.09
CA HIS A 60 8.78 0.36 -0.94
C HIS A 60 8.25 1.79 -1.11
N GLY A 61 9.02 2.70 -1.69
CA GLY A 61 8.57 4.08 -1.91
C GLY A 61 7.33 4.15 -2.81
N MET A 62 7.36 3.44 -3.94
CA MET A 62 6.21 3.38 -4.86
C MET A 62 5.02 2.65 -4.25
N GLN A 63 5.26 1.54 -3.53
CA GLN A 63 4.20 0.81 -2.83
C GLN A 63 3.50 1.73 -1.82
N HIS A 64 4.26 2.48 -1.01
CA HIS A 64 3.69 3.36 0.00
C HIS A 64 2.83 4.46 -0.62
N ILE A 65 3.34 5.18 -1.61
CA ILE A 65 2.60 6.30 -2.22
C ILE A 65 1.36 5.80 -2.97
N SER A 66 1.46 4.70 -3.72
CA SER A 66 0.31 4.12 -4.44
C SER A 66 -0.76 3.57 -3.49
N HIS A 67 -0.37 3.02 -2.34
CA HIS A 67 -1.31 2.59 -1.30
C HIS A 67 -2.10 3.79 -0.74
N ARG A 68 -1.43 4.91 -0.43
CA ARG A 68 -2.10 6.12 0.05
C ARG A 68 -3.08 6.68 -0.98
N LEU A 69 -2.69 6.70 -2.26
CA LEU A 69 -3.60 7.08 -3.35
C LEU A 69 -4.80 6.14 -3.46
N GLU A 70 -4.59 4.82 -3.36
CA GLU A 70 -5.67 3.82 -3.36
C GLU A 70 -6.69 4.09 -2.24
N ASP A 71 -6.22 4.39 -1.02
CA ASP A 71 -7.06 4.72 0.12
C ASP A 71 -7.88 6.00 -0.13
N TYR A 72 -7.26 7.04 -0.67
CA TYR A 72 -7.95 8.29 -0.97
C TYR A 72 -9.00 8.12 -2.07
N PHE A 73 -8.70 7.36 -3.13
CA PHE A 73 -9.68 7.02 -4.16
C PHE A 73 -10.81 6.16 -3.62
N LYS A 74 -10.53 5.25 -2.68
CA LYS A 74 -11.57 4.50 -1.98
C LYS A 74 -12.51 5.41 -1.21
N ILE A 75 -11.98 6.39 -0.47
CA ILE A 75 -12.79 7.39 0.24
C ILE A 75 -13.67 8.16 -0.74
N LEU A 76 -13.11 8.65 -1.85
CA LEU A 76 -13.87 9.39 -2.87
C LEU A 76 -14.94 8.54 -3.56
N LYS A 77 -14.69 7.23 -3.72
CA LYS A 77 -15.64 6.26 -4.25
C LYS A 77 -16.83 6.04 -3.31
N GLU A 78 -16.57 5.95 -2.01
CA GLU A 78 -17.60 5.72 -0.98
C GLU A 78 -18.36 7.00 -0.61
N HIS A 79 -17.67 8.14 -0.66
CA HIS A 79 -18.16 9.46 -0.27
C HIS A 79 -17.82 10.48 -1.36
N PRO A 80 -18.63 10.59 -2.42
CA PRO A 80 -18.40 11.59 -3.46
C PRO A 80 -18.45 13.01 -2.88
N VAL A 81 -17.44 13.82 -3.19
CA VAL A 81 -17.30 15.20 -2.69
C VAL A 81 -17.28 16.21 -3.83
N LYS A 82 -17.50 17.48 -3.49
CA LYS A 82 -17.22 18.57 -4.42
C LYS A 82 -15.70 18.77 -4.47
N VAL A 83 -15.10 18.54 -5.63
CA VAL A 83 -13.67 18.69 -5.85
C VAL A 83 -13.33 20.18 -5.91
N ASP A 84 -12.34 20.59 -5.11
CA ASP A 84 -11.75 21.92 -5.15
C ASP A 84 -10.28 21.86 -5.62
N HIS A 85 -9.73 23.02 -5.96
CA HIS A 85 -8.34 23.11 -6.45
C HIS A 85 -7.30 22.64 -5.41
N LYS A 86 -7.64 22.70 -4.13
CA LYS A 86 -6.75 22.23 -3.07
C LYS A 86 -6.63 20.71 -3.13
N LEU A 87 -7.76 20.00 -3.24
CA LEU A 87 -7.78 18.55 -3.36
C LEU A 87 -7.01 18.09 -4.61
N GLU A 88 -7.29 18.69 -5.77
CA GLU A 88 -6.56 18.41 -7.02
C GLU A 88 -5.05 18.58 -6.84
N SER A 89 -4.61 19.71 -6.28
CA SER A 89 -3.20 19.99 -6.08
C SER A 89 -2.50 18.98 -5.17
N LEU A 90 -3.17 18.50 -4.12
CA LEU A 90 -2.62 17.52 -3.18
C LEU A 90 -2.49 16.13 -3.83
N PHE A 91 -3.46 15.72 -4.65
CA PHE A 91 -3.35 14.50 -5.43
C PHE A 91 -2.22 14.58 -6.46
N PHE A 92 -2.09 15.70 -7.18
CA PHE A 92 -1.00 15.86 -8.16
C PHE A 92 0.38 15.78 -7.53
N LYS A 93 0.61 16.37 -6.35
CA LYS A 93 1.88 16.21 -5.62
C LYS A 93 2.21 14.74 -5.34
N SER A 94 1.21 13.95 -4.96
CA SER A 94 1.37 12.51 -4.69
C SER A 94 1.66 11.72 -5.97
N PHE A 95 0.98 12.07 -7.07
CA PHE A 95 1.21 11.51 -8.39
C PHE A 95 2.62 11.84 -8.93
N ASP A 96 3.05 13.09 -8.82
CA ASP A 96 4.36 13.56 -9.30
C ASP A 96 5.50 12.74 -8.67
N ALA A 97 5.39 12.41 -7.39
CA ALA A 97 6.38 11.58 -6.69
C ALA A 97 6.43 10.15 -7.23
N LEU A 98 5.28 9.52 -7.53
CA LEU A 98 5.27 8.21 -8.18
C LEU A 98 5.89 8.28 -9.58
N ASN A 99 5.61 9.35 -10.32
CA ASN A 99 6.17 9.53 -11.64
C ASN A 99 7.70 9.70 -11.58
N VAL A 100 8.23 10.48 -10.63
CA VAL A 100 9.68 10.62 -10.40
C VAL A 100 10.35 9.26 -10.13
N LEU A 101 9.79 8.45 -9.23
CA LEU A 101 10.34 7.12 -8.93
C LEU A 101 10.29 6.19 -10.15
N THR A 102 9.22 6.27 -10.94
CA THR A 102 9.06 5.48 -12.16
C THR A 102 10.04 5.89 -13.26
N GLU A 103 10.26 7.19 -13.43
CA GLU A 103 11.24 7.74 -14.38
C GLU A 103 12.67 7.33 -14.00
N GLU A 104 13.00 7.37 -12.70
CA GLU A 104 14.32 6.94 -12.23
C GLU A 104 14.54 5.43 -12.48
N LEU A 105 13.53 4.60 -12.20
CA LEU A 105 13.56 3.17 -12.53
C LEU A 105 13.70 2.95 -14.04
N GLN A 106 13.04 3.74 -14.88
CA GLN A 106 13.15 3.64 -16.33
C GLN A 106 14.57 3.96 -16.82
N ASN A 107 15.21 4.96 -16.22
CA ASN A 107 16.54 5.43 -16.65
C ASN A 107 17.66 4.50 -16.16
N SER A 108 17.57 4.07 -14.90
CA SER A 108 18.67 3.42 -14.19
C SER A 108 18.42 1.93 -13.91
N LEU A 109 17.22 1.41 -14.18
CA LEU A 109 16.76 0.06 -13.79
C LEU A 109 17.01 -0.27 -12.30
N SER A 110 17.10 0.78 -11.49
CA SER A 110 17.40 0.75 -10.07
C SER A 110 17.05 2.12 -9.49
N LEU A 111 16.75 2.16 -8.19
CA LEU A 111 16.61 3.41 -7.46
C LEU A 111 17.90 3.70 -6.71
N PRO A 112 18.37 4.96 -6.70
CA PRO A 112 19.43 5.39 -5.80
C PRO A 112 19.07 5.09 -4.33
N GLU A 113 20.08 4.73 -3.56
CA GLU A 113 19.93 4.46 -2.13
C GLU A 113 19.35 5.71 -1.41
N GLY A 114 18.26 5.51 -0.66
CA GLY A 114 17.59 6.59 0.08
C GLY A 114 16.60 7.43 -0.73
N LEU A 115 16.55 7.33 -2.08
CA LEU A 115 15.64 8.14 -2.89
C LEU A 115 14.16 7.83 -2.56
N SER A 116 13.85 6.55 -2.35
CA SER A 116 12.49 6.13 -1.98
C SER A 116 12.07 6.75 -0.66
N GLU A 117 12.92 6.63 0.36
CA GLU A 117 12.67 7.15 1.70
C GLU A 117 12.59 8.68 1.72
N GLU A 118 13.49 9.38 1.01
CA GLU A 118 13.46 10.83 0.89
C GLU A 118 12.18 11.31 0.20
N THR A 119 11.78 10.64 -0.89
CA THR A 119 10.56 10.97 -1.63
C THR A 119 9.33 10.82 -0.74
N VAL A 120 9.21 9.68 -0.03
CA VAL A 120 8.10 9.45 0.91
C VAL A 120 8.11 10.46 2.05
N GLN A 121 9.27 10.71 2.66
CA GLN A 121 9.39 11.66 3.76
C GLN A 121 9.03 13.09 3.34
N SER A 122 9.34 13.48 2.11
CA SER A 122 8.95 14.78 1.56
C SER A 122 7.44 14.90 1.30
N LEU A 123 6.76 13.77 1.06
CA LEU A 123 5.33 13.70 0.83
C LEU A 123 4.48 13.59 2.09
N GLU A 124 5.05 13.14 3.21
CA GLU A 124 4.34 13.02 4.50
C GLU A 124 3.46 14.24 4.85
N PRO A 125 3.96 15.50 4.80
CA PRO A 125 3.10 16.66 5.06
C PRO A 125 1.95 16.83 4.06
N THR A 126 2.14 16.39 2.81
CA THR A 126 1.09 16.40 1.78
C THR A 126 0.02 15.37 2.10
N PHE A 127 0.39 14.18 2.57
CA PHE A 127 -0.58 13.15 2.97
C PHE A 127 -1.42 13.59 4.17
N ILE A 128 -0.78 14.15 5.20
CA ILE A 128 -1.49 14.70 6.36
C ILE A 128 -2.47 15.80 5.92
N GLU A 129 -2.05 16.69 5.02
CA GLU A 129 -2.92 17.74 4.50
C GLU A 129 -4.08 17.19 3.66
N LEU A 130 -3.83 16.16 2.84
CA LEU A 130 -4.83 15.51 1.99
C LEU A 130 -5.88 14.79 2.82
N GLU A 131 -5.47 14.00 3.83
CA GLU A 131 -6.38 13.34 4.75
C GLU A 131 -7.24 14.35 5.53
N SER A 132 -6.62 15.39 6.07
CA SER A 132 -7.35 16.44 6.80
C SER A 132 -8.36 17.14 5.89
N HIS A 133 -8.00 17.40 4.63
CA HIS A 133 -8.90 18.04 3.66
C HIS A 133 -10.04 17.11 3.22
N LEU A 134 -9.75 15.83 2.96
CA LEU A 134 -10.77 14.83 2.66
C LEU A 134 -11.78 14.69 3.79
N ALA A 135 -11.32 14.57 5.05
CA ALA A 135 -12.22 14.51 6.22
C ALA A 135 -13.19 15.70 6.29
N GLN A 136 -12.67 16.90 6.00
CA GLN A 136 -13.49 18.11 5.98
C GLN A 136 -14.55 18.08 4.86
N LEU A 137 -14.20 17.55 3.69
CA LEU A 137 -15.10 17.47 2.54
C LEU A 137 -16.16 16.36 2.67
N THR A 138 -15.80 15.21 3.23
CA THR A 138 -16.73 14.09 3.44
C THR A 138 -17.66 14.29 4.62
N GLY A 139 -17.30 15.19 5.55
CA GLY A 139 -18.05 15.38 6.81
C GLY A 139 -18.00 14.16 7.72
N THR A 140 -17.13 13.20 7.42
CA THR A 140 -16.79 12.09 8.30
C THR A 140 -15.59 12.51 9.12
N GLU A 141 -15.68 12.32 10.43
CA GLU A 141 -14.47 12.19 11.24
C GLU A 141 -13.82 10.91 10.70
N LEU A 142 -12.86 11.07 9.79
CA LEU A 142 -12.01 9.96 9.38
C LEU A 142 -11.38 9.50 10.69
N GLU A 143 -11.93 8.44 11.27
CA GLU A 143 -11.29 7.72 12.37
C GLU A 143 -9.85 7.57 11.91
N ALA A 144 -8.95 8.29 12.58
CA ALA A 144 -7.54 8.09 12.43
C ALA A 144 -7.33 6.66 12.89
N LYS A 145 -7.43 5.72 11.94
CA LYS A 145 -6.92 4.37 12.12
C LYS A 145 -5.49 4.62 12.59
N PRO A 146 -5.12 4.14 13.79
CA PRO A 146 -3.83 4.47 14.36
C PRO A 146 -2.79 4.19 13.29
N GLU A 147 -1.92 5.19 13.09
CA GLU A 147 -0.74 5.10 12.26
C GLU A 147 -0.15 3.70 12.39
N PHE A 148 0.07 3.01 11.27
CA PHE A 148 1.22 2.14 11.22
C PHE A 148 2.43 3.06 11.19
N ALA A 149 2.78 3.60 12.36
CA ALA A 149 4.06 4.21 12.61
C ALA A 149 5.09 3.12 12.35
N ALA A 150 5.67 3.18 11.14
CA ALA A 150 6.92 2.58 10.73
C ALA A 150 7.38 1.32 11.49
N VAL A 151 7.28 0.16 10.85
CA VAL A 151 8.39 -0.81 10.90
C VAL A 151 8.82 -1.10 9.47
N GLY A 152 9.52 -0.13 8.91
CA GLY A 152 10.12 -0.17 7.59
C GLY A 152 11.09 1.00 7.39
N GLY A 153 11.80 1.38 8.45
CA GLY A 153 12.93 2.28 8.34
C GLY A 153 14.21 1.47 8.21
N SER A 154 15.02 1.77 7.20
CA SER A 154 16.46 1.48 7.28
C SER A 154 17.02 1.95 8.63
N PRO A 155 17.99 1.23 9.23
CA PRO A 155 18.25 1.26 10.67
C PRO A 155 18.61 2.66 11.15
N ARG A 156 17.66 3.33 11.83
CA ARG A 156 18.04 4.23 12.92
C ARG A 156 18.70 3.36 13.98
N GLN A 157 19.90 3.74 14.43
CA GLN A 157 20.58 3.06 15.53
C GLN A 157 19.59 2.78 16.68
N GLY A 158 19.24 1.51 16.87
CA GLY A 158 18.62 1.01 18.09
C GLY A 158 17.13 0.69 18.08
N PHE A 159 16.60 -0.01 17.07
CA PHE A 159 15.55 -1.01 17.35
C PHE A 159 16.17 -2.40 17.26
N SER A 160 16.08 -3.15 18.35
CA SER A 160 16.51 -4.54 18.40
C SER A 160 15.59 -5.38 17.53
N LEU A 161 16.14 -6.44 16.91
CA LEU A 161 15.35 -7.48 16.25
C LEU A 161 14.25 -8.03 17.18
N ASP A 162 14.47 -7.98 18.49
CA ASP A 162 13.51 -8.34 19.53
C ASP A 162 12.30 -7.39 19.61
N GLU A 163 12.44 -6.10 19.28
CA GLU A 163 11.32 -5.14 19.28
C GLU A 163 10.44 -5.28 18.04
N VAL A 164 11.04 -5.47 16.86
CA VAL A 164 10.31 -5.80 15.62
C VAL A 164 9.58 -7.13 15.77
N ARG A 165 10.26 -8.10 16.39
CA ARG A 165 9.67 -9.39 16.75
C ARG A 165 8.57 -9.25 17.78
N ALA A 166 8.70 -8.38 18.78
CA ALA A 166 7.67 -8.18 19.80
C ALA A 166 6.40 -7.55 19.23
N ILE A 167 6.53 -6.61 18.29
CA ILE A 167 5.39 -6.01 17.58
C ILE A 167 4.68 -7.10 16.75
N PHE A 168 5.44 -7.87 15.97
CA PHE A 168 4.89 -8.99 15.20
C PHE A 168 4.25 -10.08 16.09
N GLU A 169 4.91 -10.46 17.19
CA GLU A 169 4.37 -11.41 18.15
C GLU A 169 3.09 -10.88 18.81
N SER A 170 2.99 -9.57 19.07
CA SER A 170 1.78 -8.96 19.63
C SER A 170 0.60 -9.00 18.65
N GLU A 171 0.83 -8.67 17.38
CA GLU A 171 -0.21 -8.68 16.34
C GLU A 171 -0.67 -10.09 16.00
N VAL A 172 0.27 -11.05 15.90
CA VAL A 172 -0.07 -12.46 15.68
C VAL A 172 -0.84 -13.03 16.86
N MET A 173 -0.44 -12.72 18.10
CA MET A 173 -1.14 -13.18 19.30
C MET A 173 -2.57 -12.62 19.39
N GLU A 174 -2.78 -11.36 19.01
CA GLU A 174 -4.11 -10.74 18.96
C GLU A 174 -5.01 -11.43 17.92
N LEU A 175 -4.50 -11.70 16.72
CA LEU A 175 -5.24 -12.42 15.68
C LEU A 175 -5.54 -13.88 16.08
N LEU A 176 -4.59 -14.56 16.72
CA LEU A 176 -4.81 -15.92 17.25
C LEU A 176 -5.84 -15.93 18.38
N GLN A 177 -5.89 -14.88 19.20
CA GLN A 177 -6.89 -14.75 20.25
C GLN A 177 -8.29 -14.50 19.68
N VAL A 178 -8.41 -13.61 18.68
CA VAL A 178 -9.67 -13.42 17.93
C VAL A 178 -10.11 -14.72 17.27
N MET A 179 -9.19 -15.46 16.63
CA MET A 179 -9.46 -16.77 16.03
C MET A 179 -9.96 -17.77 17.08
N GLN A 180 -9.36 -17.79 18.27
CA GLN A 180 -9.78 -18.65 19.39
C GLN A 180 -11.20 -18.32 19.89
N GLU A 181 -11.56 -17.04 19.95
CA GLU A 181 -12.91 -16.58 20.32
C GLU A 181 -13.95 -16.94 19.26
N LEU A 182 -13.59 -16.80 17.97
CA LEU A 182 -14.45 -17.20 16.86
C LEU A 182 -14.69 -18.72 16.84
N PHE A 183 -13.70 -19.54 17.21
CA PHE A 183 -13.89 -21.00 17.36
C PHE A 183 -14.77 -21.39 18.55
N GLN A 184 -14.90 -20.53 19.56
CA GLN A 184 -15.80 -20.75 20.69
C GLN A 184 -17.23 -20.28 20.42
N SER A 185 -17.45 -19.60 19.29
CA SER A 185 -18.74 -19.08 18.86
C SER A 185 -19.52 -20.08 17.99
N PRO A 186 -20.85 -19.97 17.89
CA PRO A 186 -21.64 -20.84 17.03
C PRO A 186 -21.23 -20.72 15.55
N ASP A 187 -21.21 -21.86 14.87
CA ASP A 187 -20.81 -21.99 13.46
C ASP A 187 -21.87 -21.42 12.51
N ASP A 188 -21.74 -20.12 12.25
CA ASP A 188 -22.59 -19.30 11.39
C ASP A 188 -21.76 -18.69 10.24
N ILE A 189 -22.45 -18.23 9.20
CA ILE A 189 -21.86 -17.60 8.02
C ILE A 189 -21.01 -16.37 8.40
N SER A 190 -21.43 -15.57 9.38
CA SER A 190 -20.65 -14.41 9.85
C SER A 190 -19.36 -14.87 10.52
N THR A 191 -19.42 -15.88 11.40
CA THR A 191 -18.23 -16.46 12.06
C THR A 191 -17.23 -16.99 11.04
N ARG A 192 -17.71 -17.65 9.97
CA ARG A 192 -16.86 -18.17 8.89
C ARG A 192 -16.21 -17.05 8.06
N GLN A 193 -16.93 -15.96 7.79
CA GLN A 193 -16.38 -14.79 7.10
C GLN A 193 -15.29 -14.12 7.93
N SER A 194 -15.54 -13.90 9.23
CA SER A 194 -14.53 -13.33 10.14
C SER A 194 -13.30 -14.24 10.29
N LEU A 195 -13.48 -15.56 10.35
CA LEU A 195 -12.36 -16.52 10.34
C LEU A 195 -11.55 -16.44 9.05
N GLN A 196 -12.21 -16.23 7.91
CA GLN A 196 -11.53 -16.10 6.62
C GLN A 196 -10.71 -14.81 6.54
N GLU A 197 -11.24 -13.70 7.06
CA GLU A 197 -10.52 -12.42 7.16
C GLU A 197 -9.28 -12.54 8.05
N VAL A 198 -9.41 -13.17 9.23
CA VAL A 198 -8.28 -13.41 10.14
C VAL A 198 -7.20 -14.29 9.47
N CYS A 199 -7.60 -15.31 8.71
CA CYS A 199 -6.66 -16.18 7.97
C CYS A 199 -5.91 -15.42 6.88
N VAL A 200 -6.59 -14.53 6.14
CA VAL A 200 -5.96 -13.70 5.10
C VAL A 200 -4.94 -12.75 5.75
N HIS A 201 -5.31 -12.12 6.85
CA HIS A 201 -4.44 -11.18 7.56
C HIS A 201 -3.20 -11.85 8.15
N LEU A 202 -3.35 -13.04 8.74
CA LEU A 202 -2.21 -13.87 9.18
C LEU A 202 -1.29 -14.29 8.02
N SER A 203 -1.87 -14.55 6.84
CA SER A 203 -1.10 -14.89 5.63
C SER A 203 -0.32 -13.70 5.09
N GLU A 204 -0.87 -12.49 5.16
CA GLU A 204 -0.20 -11.24 4.76
C GLU A 204 0.96 -10.91 5.71
N LEU A 205 0.75 -11.11 7.03
CA LEU A 205 1.80 -11.00 8.04
C LEU A 205 2.94 -12.01 7.82
N GLY A 206 2.60 -13.27 7.54
CA GLY A 206 3.59 -14.31 7.25
C GLY A 206 4.34 -14.09 5.93
N GLY A 207 3.65 -13.60 4.89
CA GLY A 207 4.23 -13.33 3.58
C GLY A 207 5.20 -12.14 3.53
N SER A 208 5.08 -11.22 4.49
CA SER A 208 5.97 -10.06 4.65
C SER A 208 7.30 -10.41 5.33
N THR A 209 7.47 -11.65 5.80
CA THR A 209 8.71 -12.15 6.41
C THR A 209 9.27 -13.31 5.59
N GLU A 210 10.55 -13.26 5.23
CA GLU A 210 11.24 -14.34 4.51
C GLU A 210 11.37 -15.63 5.35
N PHE A 211 10.26 -16.34 5.60
CA PHE A 211 10.27 -17.70 6.16
C PHE A 211 10.24 -18.80 5.10
N GLY A 212 10.15 -18.44 3.82
CA GLY A 212 10.13 -19.38 2.68
C GLY A 212 11.41 -20.20 2.46
N SER A 213 12.53 -19.86 3.11
CA SER A 213 13.81 -20.56 2.93
C SER A 213 14.14 -21.60 4.02
N LEU A 214 13.28 -21.81 5.04
CA LEU A 214 13.56 -22.76 6.13
C LEU A 214 12.74 -24.06 6.08
N ALA A 215 11.88 -24.23 5.09
CA ALA A 215 11.13 -25.48 4.89
C ALA A 215 11.91 -26.58 4.13
N ASP A 216 13.14 -26.32 3.66
CA ASP A 216 13.95 -27.28 2.89
C ASP A 216 15.12 -27.91 3.66
N VAL A 217 15.20 -27.73 4.99
CA VAL A 217 16.20 -28.43 5.83
C VAL A 217 15.48 -29.39 6.76
N GLY A 218 14.97 -30.48 6.20
CA GLY A 218 14.27 -31.50 6.99
C GLY A 218 13.84 -32.73 6.18
N GLY A 219 14.73 -33.26 5.35
CA GLY A 219 14.41 -34.43 4.52
C GLY A 219 15.63 -35.26 4.11
N ASP A 220 16.65 -35.35 4.96
CA ASP A 220 17.72 -36.33 4.81
C ASP A 220 18.19 -36.77 6.21
N SER A 221 17.75 -37.95 6.66
CA SER A 221 18.43 -38.86 7.60
C SER A 221 17.52 -40.06 7.95
N GLU A 222 17.95 -41.23 7.44
CA GLU A 222 17.63 -42.64 7.82
C GLU A 222 16.25 -43.25 7.54
#